data_AF-A0A524G3V0-F1
#
_entry.id   AF-A0A524G3V0-F1
#
_cell.length_a   1.000
_cell.length_b   1.000
_cell.length_c   1.000
_cell.angle_alpha   90.00
_cell.angle_beta   90.00
_cell.angle_gamma   90.00
#
_symmetry.space_group_name_H-M   'P 1'
#
loop_
_entity.id
_entity.type
_entity.pdbx_description
1 polymer ?
#
loop_
_entity_poly.entity_id
_entity_poly.type
_entity_poly.pdbx_seq_one_letter_code
_entity_poly.pdbx_strand_id
1 'polypeptide(L)'
;MNNEQIRDELQSYLEKLNQQQHILLSSHEKFRIALAGSLKLIGDTSTTLKHLHGTSDDVKGYLIQLSINLCNETKNAFENLRREIEPIQELVQQLNRKD
;
A
#
# COMPACT_ATOMS: atom_id res chain seq x y z
N MET A 1 -18.10 -16.64 -22.29
CA MET A 1 -16.66 -16.35 -22.43
C MET A 1 -15.96 -17.64 -22.80
N ASN A 2 -14.98 -17.57 -23.69
CA ASN A 2 -14.13 -18.73 -23.99
C ASN A 2 -12.97 -18.78 -22.97
N ASN A 3 -12.36 -19.95 -22.75
CA ASN A 3 -11.28 -20.13 -21.76
C ASN A 3 -10.10 -19.16 -21.94
N GLU A 4 -9.83 -18.73 -23.18
CA GLU A 4 -8.80 -17.73 -23.49
C GLU A 4 -9.11 -16.35 -22.90
N GLN A 5 -10.38 -15.91 -22.91
CA GLN A 5 -10.76 -14.62 -22.34
C GLN A 5 -10.60 -14.59 -20.83
N ILE A 6 -10.91 -15.70 -20.15
CA ILE A 6 -10.72 -15.84 -18.70
C ILE A 6 -9.23 -15.82 -18.36
N ARG A 7 -8.41 -16.49 -19.17
CA ARG A 7 -6.95 -16.50 -19.01
C ARG A 7 -6.36 -15.09 -19.16
N ASP A 8 -6.79 -14.35 -20.17
CA ASP A 8 -6.31 -12.99 -20.43
C ASP A 8 -6.71 -12.01 -19.33
N GLU A 9 -7.94 -12.13 -18.81
CA GLU A 9 -8.38 -11.36 -17.65
C GLU A 9 -7.54 -11.68 -16.41
N LEU A 10 -7.35 -12.97 -16.08
CA LEU A 10 -6.52 -13.38 -14.95
C LEU A 10 -5.07 -12.88 -15.06
N GLN A 11 -4.49 -12.92 -16.27
CA GLN A 11 -3.15 -12.39 -16.53
C GLN A 11 -3.08 -10.88 -16.26
N SER A 12 -4.05 -10.12 -16.75
CA SER A 12 -4.15 -8.67 -16.49
C SER A 12 -4.25 -8.36 -15.00
N TYR A 13 -5.00 -9.16 -14.23
CA TYR A 13 -5.08 -8.99 -12.78
C TYR A 13 -3.79 -9.34 -12.04
N LEU A 14 -3.06 -10.37 -12.47
CA LEU A 14 -1.74 -10.68 -11.92
C LEU A 14 -0.75 -9.53 -12.13
N GLU A 15 -0.80 -8.89 -13.30
CA GLU A 15 0.01 -7.71 -13.60
C GLU A 15 -0.36 -6.52 -12.71
N LYS A 16 -1.66 -6.24 -12.53
CA LYS A 16 -2.13 -5.22 -11.59
C LYS A 16 -1.71 -5.51 -10.15
N LEU A 17 -1.80 -6.76 -9.70
CA LEU A 17 -1.37 -7.17 -8.37
C LEU A 17 0.13 -6.93 -8.16
N ASN A 18 0.96 -7.28 -9.14
CA ASN A 18 2.40 -6.98 -9.10
C ASN A 18 2.65 -5.47 -9.03
N GLN A 19 1.93 -4.66 -9.81
CA GLN A 19 2.05 -3.20 -9.75
C GLN A 19 1.68 -2.64 -8.38
N GLN A 20 0.56 -3.10 -7.79
CA GLN A 20 0.14 -2.69 -6.45
C GLN A 20 1.16 -3.10 -5.38
N GLN A 21 1.72 -4.31 -5.49
CA GLN A 21 2.80 -4.76 -4.60
C GLN A 21 4.01 -3.83 -4.67
N HIS A 22 4.45 -3.45 -5.88
CA HIS A 22 5.57 -2.53 -6.05
C HIS A 22 5.30 -1.15 -5.44
N ILE A 23 4.09 -0.61 -5.61
CA ILE A 23 3.68 0.66 -5.02
C ILE A 23 3.75 0.58 -3.49
N LEU A 24 3.17 -0.46 -2.90
CA LEU A 24 3.17 -0.64 -1.44
C LEU A 24 4.57 -0.80 -0.86
N LEU A 25 5.44 -1.58 -1.51
CA LEU A 25 6.83 -1.73 -1.09
C LEU A 25 7.56 -0.38 -1.15
N SER A 26 7.33 0.42 -2.18
CA SER A 26 7.90 1.76 -2.31
C SER A 26 7.41 2.70 -1.19
N SER A 27 6.11 2.72 -0.89
CA SER A 27 5.54 3.51 0.22
C SER A 27 6.10 3.06 1.58
N HIS A 28 6.22 1.75 1.82
CA HIS A 28 6.84 1.21 3.03
C HIS A 28 8.29 1.64 3.19
N GLU A 29 9.08 1.62 2.11
CA GLU A 29 10.49 2.03 2.18
C GLU A 29 10.63 3.53 2.47
N LYS A 30 9.79 4.37 1.84
CA LYS A 30 9.72 5.81 2.15
C LYS A 30 9.40 6.05 3.62
N PHE A 31 8.44 5.29 4.19
CA PHE A 31 8.12 5.37 5.60
C PHE A 31 9.30 4.96 6.49
N ARG A 32 10.03 3.89 6.15
CA ARG A 32 11.22 3.46 6.90
C ARG A 32 12.31 4.53 6.91
N ILE A 33 12.57 5.16 5.76
CA ILE A 33 13.53 6.25 5.65
C ILE A 33 13.10 7.44 6.50
N ALA A 34 11.82 7.84 6.42
CA ALA A 34 11.27 8.93 7.21
C ALA A 34 11.33 8.63 8.72
N LEU A 35 11.04 7.40 9.14
CA LEU A 35 11.12 6.94 10.52
C LEU A 35 12.56 7.00 11.04
N ALA A 36 13.52 6.44 10.29
CA ALA A 36 14.92 6.47 10.68
C ALA A 36 15.45 7.91 10.82
N GLY A 37 15.11 8.78 9.85
CA GLY A 37 15.48 10.20 9.90
C GLY A 37 14.86 10.93 11.09
N SER A 38 13.59 10.68 11.36
CA SER A 38 12.86 11.28 12.48
C SER A 38 13.39 10.81 13.84
N LEU A 39 13.69 9.52 13.99
CA LEU A 39 14.31 8.98 15.20
C LEU A 39 15.68 9.60 15.45
N LYS A 40 16.49 9.79 14.39
CA LYS A 40 17.77 10.50 14.50
C LYS A 40 17.58 11.94 14.95
N LEU A 41 16.63 12.68 14.36
CA LEU A 41 16.35 14.07 14.75
C LEU A 41 15.91 14.20 16.21
N ILE A 42 15.08 13.27 16.69
CA ILE A 42 14.64 13.23 18.10
C ILE A 42 15.80 12.84 19.03
N GLY A 43 16.62 11.86 18.63
CA GLY A 43 17.77 11.35 19.39
C GLY A 43 18.95 12.32 19.49
N ASP A 44 19.21 13.15 18.47
CA ASP A 44 20.29 14.16 18.43
C ASP A 44 20.05 15.36 19.37
N THR A 45 19.16 15.23 20.35
CA THR A 45 18.88 16.21 21.42
C THR A 45 18.90 17.68 20.97
N SER A 46 17.85 18.05 20.24
CA SER A 46 17.35 19.42 20.09
C SER A 46 18.15 20.41 19.24
N THR A 47 19.43 20.20 18.90
CA THR A 47 20.21 21.22 18.16
C THR A 47 19.71 21.41 16.75
N THR A 48 19.64 20.34 15.95
CA THR A 48 19.13 20.39 14.56
C THR A 48 17.66 20.78 14.51
N LEU A 49 16.83 20.21 15.37
CA LEU A 49 15.38 20.51 15.44
C LEU A 49 15.13 21.97 15.83
N LYS A 50 15.83 22.50 16.84
CA LYS A 50 15.73 23.92 17.22
C LYS A 50 16.25 24.85 16.12
N HIS A 51 17.33 24.48 15.42
CA HIS A 51 17.85 25.27 14.29
C HIS A 51 16.85 25.35 13.14
N LEU A 52 16.05 24.30 12.95
CA LEU A 52 14.96 24.24 11.97
C LEU A 52 13.64 24.82 12.50
N HIS A 53 13.63 25.42 13.69
CA HIS A 53 12.42 25.90 14.37
C HIS A 53 11.31 24.84 14.54
N GLY A 54 11.66 23.56 14.51
CA GLY A 54 10.71 22.44 14.66
C GLY A 54 10.66 21.89 16.07
N THR A 55 9.55 21.26 16.43
CA THR A 55 9.40 20.56 17.71
C THR A 55 9.44 19.05 17.54
N SER A 56 9.80 18.32 18.60
CA SER A 56 9.72 16.87 18.60
C SER A 56 8.29 16.37 18.39
N ASP A 57 7.28 17.13 18.79
CA ASP A 57 5.88 16.74 18.66
C ASP A 57 5.39 16.89 17.22
N ASP A 58 5.90 17.88 16.47
CA ASP A 58 5.64 17.99 15.03
C ASP A 58 6.20 16.77 14.26
N VAL A 59 7.41 16.34 14.62
CA VAL A 59 8.04 15.16 14.01
C VAL A 59 7.25 13.88 14.32
N LYS A 60 6.79 13.71 15.57
CA LYS A 60 5.93 12.58 15.94
C LYS A 60 4.59 12.63 15.19
N GLY A 61 3.97 13.81 15.10
CA GLY A 61 2.72 14.01 14.37
C GLY A 61 2.87 13.65 12.88
N TYR A 62 3.97 14.06 12.27
CA TYR A 62 4.31 13.69 10.89
C TYR A 62 4.45 12.17 10.71
N LEU A 63 5.16 11.48 11.62
CA LEU A 63 5.30 10.03 11.57
C LEU A 63 3.97 9.30 11.74
N ILE A 64 3.11 9.77 12.64
CA ILE A 64 1.76 9.22 12.84
C ILE A 64 0.95 9.38 11.55
N GLN A 65 0.97 10.57 10.94
CA GLN A 65 0.23 10.81 9.70
C GLN A 65 0.75 9.93 8.56
N LEU A 66 2.07 9.78 8.40
CA LEU A 66 2.63 8.87 7.42
C LEU A 66 2.22 7.42 7.66
N SER A 67 2.22 6.96 8.92
CA SER A 67 1.79 5.61 9.28
C SER A 67 0.31 5.37 8.97
N ILE A 68 -0.55 6.37 9.23
CA ILE A 68 -1.98 6.31 8.90
C ILE A 68 -2.15 6.24 7.37
N ASN A 69 -1.44 7.08 6.63
CA ASN A 69 -1.50 7.09 5.17
C ASN A 69 -1.07 5.74 4.59
N LEU A 70 0.04 5.16 5.07
CA LEU A 70 0.53 3.86 4.64
C LEU A 70 -0.49 2.74 4.93
N CYS A 71 -1.12 2.76 6.10
CA CYS A 71 -2.17 1.82 6.46
C CYS A 71 -3.37 1.93 5.53
N ASN A 72 -3.80 3.16 5.24
CA ASN A 72 -4.92 3.43 4.33
C ASN A 72 -4.58 3.01 2.89
N GLU A 73 -3.38 3.32 2.39
CA GLU A 73 -2.90 2.87 1.08
C GLU A 73 -2.93 1.34 0.97
N THR A 74 -2.39 0.67 2.00
CA THR A 74 -2.38 -0.81 2.07
C THR A 74 -3.79 -1.38 2.06
N LYS A 75 -4.67 -0.85 2.92
CA LYS A 75 -6.06 -1.30 3.01
C LYS A 75 -6.79 -1.09 1.69
N ASN A 76 -6.65 0.09 1.09
CA ASN A 76 -7.29 0.41 -0.18
C ASN A 76 -6.79 -0.48 -1.31
N ALA A 77 -5.49 -0.79 -1.36
CA ALA A 77 -4.93 -1.71 -2.34
C ALA A 77 -5.56 -3.10 -2.22
N PHE A 78 -5.70 -3.65 -1.00
CA PHE A 78 -6.35 -4.94 -0.79
C PHE A 78 -7.85 -4.92 -1.09
N GLU A 79 -8.57 -3.87 -0.70
CA GLU A 79 -10.00 -3.72 -1.01
C GLU A 79 -10.25 -3.63 -2.52
N ASN A 80 -9.40 -2.91 -3.25
CA ASN A 80 -9.48 -2.84 -4.70
C ASN A 80 -9.21 -4.21 -5.34
N LEU A 81 -8.18 -4.91 -4.88
CA LEU A 81 -7.85 -6.26 -5.34
C LEU A 81 -9.00 -7.24 -5.09
N ARG A 82 -9.62 -7.17 -3.92
CA ARG A 82 -10.80 -7.97 -3.58
C ARG A 82 -11.95 -7.71 -4.55
N ARG A 83 -12.30 -6.44 -4.78
CA ARG A 83 -13.38 -6.04 -5.71
C ARG A 83 -13.11 -6.49 -7.14
N GLU A 84 -11.84 -6.53 -7.54
CA GLU A 84 -11.43 -6.99 -8.86
C GLU A 84 -11.52 -8.52 -9.00
N ILE A 85 -11.27 -9.28 -7.93
CA ILE A 85 -11.30 -10.76 -7.94
C ILE A 85 -12.70 -11.35 -7.72
N GLU A 86 -13.56 -10.71 -6.92
CA GLU A 86 -14.92 -11.20 -6.61
C GLU A 86 -15.76 -11.54 -7.87
N PRO A 87 -15.82 -10.69 -8.92
CA PRO A 87 -16.55 -11.00 -10.15
C PRO A 87 -16.04 -12.25 -10.88
N ILE A 88 -14.74 -12.53 -10.81
CA ILE A 88 -14.14 -13.71 -11.45
C ILE A 88 -14.54 -14.97 -10.71
N GLN A 89 -14.55 -14.94 -9.37
CA GLN A 89 -15.06 -16.06 -8.58
C GLN A 89 -16.52 -16.35 -8.93
N GLU A 90 -17.35 -15.32 -9.08
CA GLU A 90 -18.74 -15.49 -9.50
C GLU A 90 -18.86 -16.09 -10.92
N LEU A 91 -18.05 -15.62 -11.88
CA LEU A 91 -18.03 -16.14 -13.24
C LEU A 91 -17.60 -17.62 -13.30
N VAL A 92 -16.55 -17.98 -12.56
CA VAL A 92 -16.07 -19.37 -12.46
C VAL A 92 -17.12 -20.27 -11.80
N GLN A 93 -17.78 -19.80 -10.75
CA GLN A 93 -18.87 -20.54 -10.10
C GLN A 93 -20.08 -20.75 -11.02
N GLN A 94 -20.41 -19.77 -11.87
CA GLN A 94 -21.49 -19.89 -12.84
C GLN A 94 -21.17 -20.86 -13.98
N LEU A 95 -19.90 -20.93 -14.41
CA LEU A 95 -19.43 -21.89 -15.40
C LEU A 95 -19.50 -23.33 -14.85
N ASN A 96 -18.99 -23.57 -13.64
CA ASN A 96 -19.02 -24.89 -12.99
C ASN A 96 -20.42 -25.40 -12.62
N ARG A 97 -21.47 -24.57 -12.70
CA ARG A 97 -22.88 -24.98 -12.46
C ARG A 97 -23.62 -25.36 -13.74
N LYS A 98 -23.04 -25.11 -14.92
CA LYS A 98 -23.63 -25.42 -16.23
C LYS A 98 -23.13 -26.74 -16.83
N ASP A 99 -22.11 -27.34 -16.22
CA ASP A 99 -21.67 -28.73 -16.44
C ASP A 99 -22.27 -29.65 -15.36
#